data_AF-A0A3E0E3B2-F1
#
_entry.id   AF-A0A3E0E3B2-F1
#
_cell.length_a   1.000
_cell.length_b   1.000
_cell.length_c   1.000
_cell.angle_alpha   90.00
_cell.angle_beta   90.00
_cell.angle_gamma   90.00
#
_symmetry.space_group_name_H-M   'P 1'
#
loop_
_entity.id
_entity.type
_entity.pdbx_description
1 polymer ?
#
loop_
_entity_poly.entity_id
_entity_poly.type
_entity_poly.pdbx_seq_one_letter_code
_entity_poly.pdbx_strand_id
1 'polypeptide(L)'
;MRLRIDAEEKKLDNLLDQIRKVDNDELQAHLSKYFCVKISGYLENVLKSLVEAYSTGTCPKPIKTYIDGSVKSITNLSEDKLCTFLKKFDPDWELRFLSTISERELQSLNSIISNRNNISHGQQDNISYTYVSQYYSDLKGVIKVLKDIVKK
;
A
#
# COMPACT_ATOMS: atom_id res chain seq x y z
N MET A 1 -8.05 10.01 11.46
CA MET A 1 -7.09 9.24 10.63
C MET A 1 -7.26 7.73 10.78
N ARG A 2 -6.98 7.13 11.96
CA ARG A 2 -7.08 5.67 12.18
C ARG A 2 -8.39 5.07 11.65
N LEU A 3 -9.53 5.66 12.03
CA LEU A 3 -10.86 5.26 11.60
C LEU A 3 -11.07 5.14 10.07
N ARG A 4 -10.39 5.98 9.26
CA ARG A 4 -10.55 5.94 7.79
C ARG A 4 -9.78 4.77 7.18
N ILE A 5 -8.53 4.56 7.62
CA ILE A 5 -7.69 3.44 7.18
C ILE A 5 -8.34 2.13 7.61
N ASP A 6 -8.80 2.04 8.86
CA ASP A 6 -9.40 0.82 9.40
C ASP A 6 -10.72 0.48 8.68
N ALA A 7 -11.52 1.49 8.29
CA ALA A 7 -12.71 1.29 7.48
C ALA A 7 -12.41 0.86 6.04
N GLU A 8 -11.32 1.35 5.44
CA GLU A 8 -10.86 0.93 4.11
C GLU A 8 -10.34 -0.51 4.16
N GLU A 9 -9.57 -0.86 5.18
CA GLU A 9 -9.08 -2.24 5.41
C GLU A 9 -10.25 -3.22 5.55
N LYS A 10 -11.24 -2.90 6.38
CA LYS A 10 -12.44 -3.74 6.55
C LYS A 10 -13.21 -3.96 5.25
N LYS A 11 -13.25 -2.94 4.37
CA LYS A 11 -13.88 -3.09 3.04
C LYS A 11 -13.08 -4.03 2.14
N LEU A 12 -11.75 -3.98 2.20
CA LEU A 12 -10.87 -4.88 1.45
C LEU A 12 -10.96 -6.31 1.98
N ASP A 13 -11.02 -6.51 3.29
CA ASP A 13 -11.24 -7.83 3.91
C ASP A 13 -12.55 -8.46 3.40
N ASN A 14 -13.65 -7.71 3.50
CA ASN A 14 -14.94 -8.16 3.01
C ASN A 14 -14.92 -8.49 1.50
N LEU A 15 -14.23 -7.67 0.70
CA LEU A 15 -14.09 -7.90 -0.74
C LEU A 15 -13.29 -9.18 -1.02
N LEU A 16 -12.18 -9.41 -0.34
CA LEU A 16 -11.38 -10.62 -0.51
C LEU A 16 -12.19 -11.87 -0.15
N ASP A 17 -12.98 -11.81 0.92
CA ASP A 17 -13.89 -12.89 1.33
C ASP A 17 -15.00 -13.15 0.32
N GLN A 18 -15.51 -12.11 -0.35
CA GLN A 18 -16.46 -12.26 -1.45
C GLN A 18 -15.83 -12.96 -2.65
N ILE A 19 -14.60 -12.55 -3.03
CA ILE A 19 -13.86 -13.15 -4.16
C ILE A 19 -13.61 -14.64 -3.88
N ARG A 20 -13.24 -15.00 -2.65
CA ARG A 20 -13.01 -16.39 -2.25
C ARG A 20 -14.22 -17.31 -2.50
N LYS A 21 -15.43 -16.78 -2.35
CA LYS A 21 -16.69 -17.53 -2.46
C LYS A 21 -17.22 -17.64 -3.89
N VAL A 22 -16.46 -17.15 -4.87
CA VAL A 22 -16.84 -17.24 -6.29
C VAL A 22 -16.48 -18.64 -6.80
N ASP A 23 -17.51 -19.41 -7.18
CA ASP A 23 -17.38 -20.80 -7.68
C ASP A 23 -16.93 -20.88 -9.16
N ASN A 24 -16.73 -19.74 -9.82
CA ASN A 24 -16.24 -19.67 -11.19
C ASN A 24 -14.78 -19.18 -11.18
N ASP A 25 -13.85 -20.05 -11.57
CA ASP A 25 -12.41 -19.80 -11.54
C ASP A 25 -12.00 -18.59 -12.41
N GLU A 26 -12.60 -18.43 -13.59
CA GLU A 26 -12.31 -17.31 -14.49
C GLU A 26 -12.76 -15.98 -13.87
N LEU A 27 -13.96 -15.93 -13.33
CA LEU A 27 -14.47 -14.76 -12.64
C LEU A 27 -13.64 -14.44 -11.38
N GLN A 28 -13.25 -15.47 -10.63
CA GLN A 28 -12.40 -15.32 -9.45
C GLN A 28 -11.02 -14.73 -9.84
N ALA A 29 -10.44 -15.17 -10.96
CA ALA A 29 -9.20 -14.61 -11.49
C ALA A 29 -9.36 -13.14 -11.90
N HIS A 30 -10.43 -12.78 -12.61
CA HIS A 30 -10.70 -11.39 -12.97
C HIS A 30 -10.89 -10.48 -11.74
N LEU A 31 -11.62 -10.97 -10.73
CA LEU A 31 -11.80 -10.22 -9.49
C LEU A 31 -10.51 -10.11 -8.69
N SER A 32 -9.61 -11.09 -8.78
CA SER A 32 -8.28 -11.03 -8.17
C SER A 32 -7.42 -9.93 -8.80
N LYS A 33 -7.51 -9.71 -10.12
CA LYS A 33 -6.89 -8.57 -10.80
C LYS A 33 -7.43 -7.25 -10.29
N TYR A 34 -8.76 -7.14 -10.20
CA TYR A 34 -9.40 -5.96 -9.61
C TYR A 34 -8.92 -5.71 -8.18
N PHE A 35 -8.85 -6.75 -7.34
CA PHE A 35 -8.38 -6.66 -5.97
C PHE A 35 -6.92 -6.21 -5.88
N CYS A 36 -6.04 -6.70 -6.77
CA CYS A 36 -4.65 -6.26 -6.87
C CYS A 36 -4.53 -4.75 -7.09
N VAL A 37 -5.36 -4.18 -7.98
CA VAL A 37 -5.41 -2.73 -8.20
C VAL A 37 -5.88 -1.99 -6.94
N LYS A 38 -6.88 -2.53 -6.24
CA LYS A 38 -7.43 -1.94 -5.01
C LYS A 38 -6.41 -1.89 -3.88
N ILE A 39 -5.66 -2.97 -3.65
CA ILE A 39 -4.65 -3.03 -2.57
C ILE A 39 -3.41 -2.18 -2.90
N SER A 40 -3.06 -2.01 -4.19
CA SER A 40 -2.01 -1.07 -4.61
C SER A 40 -2.37 0.37 -4.23
N GLY A 41 -3.60 0.81 -4.54
CA GLY A 41 -4.10 2.14 -4.17
C GLY A 41 -4.28 2.32 -2.65
N TYR A 42 -4.62 1.24 -1.94
CA TYR A 42 -4.74 1.27 -0.48
C TYR A 42 -3.44 1.68 0.21
N LEU A 43 -2.29 1.12 -0.21
CA LEU A 43 -0.99 1.49 0.34
C LEU A 43 -0.70 3.00 0.16
N GLU A 44 -1.01 3.53 -1.01
CA GLU A 44 -0.84 4.97 -1.31
C GLU A 44 -1.69 5.83 -0.39
N ASN A 45 -2.95 5.44 -0.15
CA ASN A 45 -3.86 6.13 0.75
C ASN A 45 -3.39 6.08 2.21
N VAL A 46 -2.86 4.94 2.65
CA VAL A 46 -2.27 4.77 3.99
C VAL A 46 -1.10 5.72 4.16
N LEU A 47 -0.14 5.72 3.23
CA LEU A 47 1.05 6.58 3.33
C LEU A 47 0.68 8.07 3.35
N LYS A 48 -0.22 8.49 2.45
CA LYS A 48 -0.76 9.87 2.41
C LYS A 48 -1.39 10.26 3.75
N SER A 49 -2.20 9.37 4.32
CA SER A 49 -2.87 9.61 5.60
C SER A 49 -1.88 9.71 6.76
N LEU A 50 -0.88 8.83 6.81
CA LEU A 50 0.16 8.83 7.85
C LEU A 50 0.94 10.16 7.85
N VAL A 51 1.34 10.62 6.66
CA VAL A 51 2.09 11.87 6.51
C VAL A 51 1.23 13.09 6.85
N GLU A 52 -0.04 13.09 6.44
CA GLU A 52 -0.98 14.16 6.80
C GLU A 52 -1.15 14.27 8.32
N ALA A 53 -1.25 13.14 9.04
CA ALA A 53 -1.35 13.17 10.50
C ALA A 53 -0.03 13.54 11.18
N TYR A 54 1.10 13.13 10.61
CA TYR A 54 2.41 13.54 11.10
C TYR A 54 2.59 15.06 10.97
N SER A 55 2.27 15.65 9.81
CA SER A 55 2.43 17.08 9.54
C SER A 55 1.41 17.98 10.26
N THR A 56 0.22 17.44 10.56
CA THR A 56 -0.84 18.18 11.24
C THR A 56 -0.45 18.54 12.67
N GLY A 57 -0.22 19.83 12.92
CA GLY A 57 0.14 20.37 14.23
C GLY A 57 1.62 20.26 14.59
N THR A 58 2.46 19.76 13.68
CA THR A 58 3.94 19.73 13.83
C THR A 58 4.64 20.78 12.98
N CYS A 59 3.98 21.28 11.93
CA CYS A 59 4.56 22.28 11.03
C CYS A 59 3.61 23.47 10.75
N PRO A 60 4.15 24.66 10.42
CA PRO A 60 3.35 25.81 9.99
C PRO A 60 2.56 25.53 8.71
N LYS A 61 1.43 26.24 8.53
CA LYS A 61 0.52 26.05 7.38
C LYS A 61 1.22 26.05 6.01
N PRO A 62 2.18 26.96 5.69
CA PRO A 62 2.85 26.93 4.39
C PRO A 62 3.64 25.64 4.13
N ILE A 63 4.31 25.12 5.17
CA ILE A 63 5.06 23.86 5.09
C ILE A 63 4.11 22.68 4.94
N LYS A 64 2.99 22.68 5.68
CA LYS A 64 1.94 21.66 5.51
C LYS A 64 1.41 21.63 4.08
N THR A 65 1.10 22.77 3.49
CA THR A 65 0.63 22.85 2.08
C THR A 65 1.65 22.26 1.11
N TYR A 66 2.94 22.52 1.31
CA TYR A 66 4.00 21.93 0.50
C TYR A 66 4.05 20.40 0.64
N ILE A 67 3.99 19.89 1.89
CA ILE A 67 3.98 18.45 2.18
C ILE A 67 2.75 17.78 1.56
N ASP A 68 1.55 18.33 1.76
CA ASP A 68 0.31 17.79 1.21
C ASP A 68 0.36 17.74 -0.34
N GLY A 69 0.95 18.76 -0.96
CA GLY A 69 1.19 18.81 -2.40
C GLY A 69 2.17 17.75 -2.89
N SER A 70 3.27 17.52 -2.15
CA SER A 70 4.29 16.54 -2.53
C SER A 70 3.83 15.09 -2.36
N VAL A 71 2.95 14.81 -1.40
CA VAL A 71 2.40 13.45 -1.21
C VAL A 71 1.24 13.12 -2.14
N LYS A 72 0.55 14.12 -2.71
CA LYS A 72 -0.65 13.91 -3.54
C LYS A 72 -0.37 13.08 -4.79
N SER A 73 0.78 13.28 -5.42
CA SER A 73 1.19 12.62 -6.68
C SER A 73 1.83 11.25 -6.49
N ILE A 74 2.02 10.79 -5.25
CA ILE A 74 2.62 9.49 -4.96
C ILE A 74 1.73 8.38 -5.49
N THR A 75 2.34 7.56 -6.34
CA THR A 75 1.74 6.38 -6.95
C THR A 75 2.79 5.28 -7.16
N ASN A 76 2.34 4.04 -7.34
CA ASN A 76 3.19 2.90 -7.68
C ASN A 76 4.30 2.69 -6.64
N LEU A 77 3.94 2.63 -5.36
CA LEU A 77 4.87 2.51 -4.24
C LEU A 77 5.59 1.14 -4.20
N SER A 78 6.57 0.95 -5.09
CA SER A 78 7.55 -0.13 -4.98
C SER A 78 8.44 0.10 -3.76
N GLU A 79 9.21 -0.91 -3.37
CA GLU A 79 10.23 -0.80 -2.33
C GLU A 79 11.14 0.43 -2.53
N ASP A 80 11.76 0.56 -3.71
CA ASP A 80 12.66 1.67 -4.04
C ASP A 80 11.99 3.05 -3.85
N LYS A 81 10.75 3.19 -4.34
CA LYS A 81 9.98 4.43 -4.21
C LYS A 81 9.57 4.71 -2.78
N LEU A 82 9.23 3.67 -2.03
CA LEU A 82 8.87 3.79 -0.62
C LEU A 82 10.08 4.20 0.22
N CYS A 83 11.23 3.57 0.03
CA CYS A 83 12.49 3.94 0.69
C CYS A 83 12.91 5.37 0.35
N THR A 84 12.91 5.72 -0.94
CA THR A 84 13.18 7.10 -1.41
C THR A 84 12.21 8.10 -0.78
N PHE A 85 10.95 7.74 -0.64
CA PHE A 85 9.95 8.58 0.01
C PHE A 85 10.24 8.79 1.49
N LEU A 86 10.47 7.70 2.23
CA LEU A 86 10.75 7.75 3.68
C LEU A 86 12.00 8.58 3.97
N LYS A 87 13.08 8.34 3.19
CA LYS A 87 14.35 9.06 3.29
C LYS A 87 14.21 10.58 3.12
N LYS A 88 13.25 11.05 2.30
CA LYS A 88 13.00 12.49 2.10
C LYS A 88 12.44 13.17 3.34
N PHE A 89 11.74 12.42 4.21
CA PHE A 89 11.24 12.94 5.49
C PHE A 89 12.31 12.81 6.56
N ASP A 90 12.88 11.62 6.70
CA ASP A 90 13.92 11.31 7.66
C ASP A 90 14.71 10.08 7.19
N PRO A 91 16.05 10.17 7.01
CA PRO A 91 16.88 9.02 6.69
C PRO A 91 16.74 7.85 7.68
N ASP A 92 16.44 8.11 8.96
CA ASP A 92 16.20 7.06 9.96
C ASP A 92 14.96 6.22 9.63
N TRP A 93 13.94 6.81 8.99
CA TRP A 93 12.71 6.09 8.65
C TRP A 93 12.97 5.00 7.61
N GLU A 94 13.82 5.28 6.62
CA GLU A 94 14.26 4.28 5.64
C GLU A 94 15.03 3.15 6.33
N LEU A 95 15.99 3.48 7.20
CA LEU A 95 16.80 2.50 7.93
C LEU A 95 15.94 1.59 8.82
N ARG A 96 14.98 2.17 9.53
CA ARG A 96 14.04 1.43 10.38
C ARG A 96 13.09 0.57 9.56
N PHE A 97 12.65 1.05 8.40
CA PHE A 97 11.80 0.26 7.50
C PHE A 97 12.53 -0.98 7.02
N LEU A 98 13.73 -0.81 6.46
CA LEU A 98 14.55 -1.90 5.92
C LEU A 98 15.02 -2.89 7.00
N SER A 99 15.24 -2.45 8.23
CA SER A 99 15.63 -3.34 9.34
C SER A 99 14.46 -4.11 9.97
N THR A 100 13.22 -3.69 9.73
CA THR A 100 12.02 -4.32 10.34
C THR A 100 11.24 -5.18 9.35
N ILE A 101 11.21 -4.80 8.07
CA ILE A 101 10.44 -5.48 7.03
C ILE A 101 11.10 -6.82 6.65
N SER A 102 10.30 -7.84 6.40
CA SER A 102 10.82 -9.12 5.88
C SER A 102 11.03 -9.08 4.36
N GLU A 103 11.96 -9.91 3.87
CA GLU A 103 12.19 -10.05 2.43
C GLU A 103 10.93 -10.51 1.69
N ARG A 104 10.14 -11.41 2.28
CA ARG A 104 8.86 -11.86 1.72
C ARG A 104 7.89 -10.69 1.51
N GLU A 105 7.76 -9.82 2.51
CA GLU A 105 6.87 -8.66 2.43
C GLU A 105 7.31 -7.67 1.33
N LEU A 106 8.62 -7.47 1.16
CA LEU A 106 9.17 -6.65 0.08
C LEU A 106 8.90 -7.26 -1.30
N GLN A 107 9.10 -8.58 -1.45
CA GLN A 107 8.80 -9.29 -2.70
C GLN A 107 7.30 -9.21 -3.04
N SER A 108 6.42 -9.39 -2.05
CA SER A 108 4.97 -9.24 -2.19
C SER A 108 4.59 -7.80 -2.58
N LEU A 109 5.19 -6.79 -1.94
CA LEU A 109 5.00 -5.38 -2.30
C LEU A 109 5.35 -5.11 -3.77
N ASN A 110 6.56 -5.49 -4.20
CA ASN A 110 7.01 -5.29 -5.57
C ASN A 110 6.14 -6.06 -6.57
N SER A 111 5.67 -7.26 -6.20
CA SER A 111 4.73 -8.06 -7.01
C SER A 111 3.37 -7.38 -7.17
N ILE A 112 2.82 -6.74 -6.12
CA ILE A 112 1.58 -5.96 -6.22
C ILE A 112 1.74 -4.84 -7.24
N ILE A 113 2.84 -4.08 -7.16
CA ILE A 113 3.07 -2.94 -8.05
C ILE A 113 3.29 -3.39 -9.50
N SER A 114 4.08 -4.44 -9.71
CA SER A 114 4.30 -5.03 -11.03
C SER A 114 2.98 -5.53 -11.65
N ASN A 115 2.19 -6.33 -10.93
CA ASN A 115 0.92 -6.83 -11.44
C ASN A 115 -0.07 -5.69 -11.69
N ARG A 116 -0.16 -4.69 -10.81
CA ARG A 116 -1.02 -3.51 -11.03
C ARG A 116 -0.66 -2.77 -12.31
N ASN A 117 0.64 -2.58 -12.58
CA ASN A 117 1.10 -1.95 -13.81
C ASN A 117 0.72 -2.79 -15.03
N ASN A 118 1.00 -4.09 -15.02
CA ASN A 118 0.66 -4.99 -16.11
C ASN A 118 -0.85 -4.97 -16.41
N ILE A 119 -1.69 -5.09 -15.37
CA ILE A 119 -3.16 -5.02 -15.49
C ILE A 119 -3.59 -3.68 -16.11
N SER A 120 -3.04 -2.56 -15.62
CA SER A 120 -3.40 -1.23 -16.13
C SER A 120 -2.96 -0.97 -17.57
N HIS A 121 -1.93 -1.67 -18.04
CA HIS A 121 -1.43 -1.58 -19.41
C HIS A 121 -1.95 -2.70 -20.33
N GLY A 122 -2.85 -3.55 -19.85
CA GLY A 122 -3.39 -4.69 -20.62
C GLY A 122 -2.35 -5.76 -20.96
N GLN A 123 -1.26 -5.82 -20.20
CA GLN A 123 -0.19 -6.81 -20.36
C GLN A 123 -0.54 -8.10 -19.60
N GLN A 124 0.21 -9.16 -19.88
CA GLN A 124 0.07 -10.41 -19.15
C GLN A 124 0.41 -10.22 -17.67
N ASP A 125 -0.47 -10.74 -16.82
CA ASP A 125 -0.33 -10.77 -15.36
C ASP A 125 -0.42 -12.23 -14.87
N ASN A 126 0.17 -12.50 -13.71
CA ASN A 126 0.21 -13.85 -13.11
C ASN A 126 -0.58 -13.91 -11.80
N ILE A 127 -1.60 -13.05 -11.65
CA ILE A 127 -2.34 -12.96 -10.40
C ILE A 127 -3.44 -14.05 -10.32
N SER A 128 -3.55 -14.67 -9.16
CA SER A 128 -4.65 -15.56 -8.79
C SER A 128 -5.19 -15.14 -7.42
N TYR A 129 -6.31 -15.73 -6.99
CA TYR A 129 -6.83 -15.51 -5.64
C TYR A 129 -5.78 -15.83 -4.57
N THR A 130 -5.13 -16.99 -4.70
CA THR A 130 -4.10 -17.43 -3.75
C THR A 130 -2.95 -16.43 -3.66
N TYR A 131 -2.43 -15.96 -4.80
CA TYR A 131 -1.35 -14.98 -4.82
C TYR A 131 -1.80 -13.64 -4.24
N VAL A 132 -2.93 -13.10 -4.67
CA VAL A 132 -3.37 -11.77 -4.20
C VAL A 132 -3.76 -11.78 -2.73
N SER A 133 -4.29 -12.89 -2.21
CA SER A 133 -4.59 -13.07 -0.79
C SER A 133 -3.30 -13.06 0.03
N GLN A 134 -2.25 -13.77 -0.42
CA GLN A 134 -0.95 -13.78 0.23
C GLN A 134 -0.31 -12.39 0.20
N TYR A 135 -0.30 -11.74 -0.97
CA TYR A 135 0.25 -10.40 -1.12
C TYR A 135 -0.48 -9.38 -0.24
N TYR A 136 -1.80 -9.48 -0.11
CA TYR A 136 -2.55 -8.61 0.77
C TYR A 136 -2.23 -8.83 2.25
N SER A 137 -2.09 -10.10 2.67
CA SER A 137 -1.65 -10.42 4.04
C SER A 137 -0.28 -9.82 4.35
N ASP A 138 0.67 -9.94 3.42
CA ASP A 138 2.00 -9.36 3.56
C ASP A 138 1.97 -7.82 3.56
N LEU A 139 1.12 -7.21 2.71
CA LEU A 139 0.92 -5.77 2.67
C LEU A 139 0.42 -5.21 4.01
N LYS A 140 -0.44 -5.96 4.74
CA LYS A 140 -0.84 -5.55 6.10
C LYS A 140 0.36 -5.47 7.06
N GLY A 141 1.33 -6.36 6.91
CA GLY A 141 2.60 -6.32 7.63
C GLY A 141 3.42 -5.08 7.27
N VAL A 142 3.58 -4.78 5.98
CA VAL A 142 4.21 -3.53 5.49
C VAL A 142 3.55 -2.29 6.11
N ILE A 143 2.22 -2.24 6.10
CA ILE A 143 1.45 -1.12 6.67
C ILE A 143 1.67 -0.99 8.17
N LYS A 144 1.77 -2.10 8.90
CA LYS A 144 2.07 -2.08 10.34
C LYS A 144 3.43 -1.44 10.60
N VAL A 145 4.46 -1.84 9.85
CA VAL A 145 5.80 -1.23 9.96
C VAL A 145 5.76 0.27 9.66
N LEU A 146 5.06 0.69 8.60
CA LEU A 146 4.89 2.11 8.28
C LEU A 146 4.18 2.90 9.39
N LYS A 147 3.11 2.35 9.97
CA LYS A 147 2.41 2.93 11.12
C LYS A 147 3.33 3.06 12.34
N ASP A 148 4.32 2.18 12.48
CA ASP A 148 5.26 2.19 13.59
C ASP A 148 6.42 3.18 13.44
N ILE A 149 6.81 3.47 12.20
CA ILE A 149 7.87 4.41 11.85
C ILE A 149 7.33 5.84 11.78
N VAL A 150 6.22 6.04 11.07
CA VAL A 150 5.60 7.36 10.87
C VAL A 150 4.70 7.68 12.07
N LYS A 151 5.34 8.00 13.19
CA LYS A 151 4.69 8.45 14.43
C LYS A 151 5.08 9.90 14.71
N LYS A 152 4.19 10.61 15.41
CA LYS A 152 4.56 11.84 16.10
C LYS A 152 5.50 11.52 17.27
#